data_AF-S2FDH4-F1
#
_entry.id   AF-S2FDH4-F1
#
_cell.length_a   1.000
_cell.length_b   1.000
_cell.length_c   1.000
_cell.angle_alpha   90.00
_cell.angle_beta   90.00
_cell.angle_gamma   90.00
#
_symmetry.space_group_name_H-M   'P 1'
#
loop_
_entity.id
_entity.type
_entity.pdbx_description
1 polymer ?
#
loop_
_entity_poly.entity_id
_entity_poly.type
_entity_poly.pdbx_seq_one_letter_code
_entity_poly.pdbx_strand_id
1 'polypeptide(L)' 'MAIEQKKPDPEDDMDEPTEEEIEEQKHSEQTWKHDDSRELSEPDRKF' A
#
# COMPACT_ATOMS: atom_id res chain seq x y z
N MET A 1 -33.70 -14.05 22.79
CA MET A 1 -33.80 -13.10 21.66
C MET A 1 -32.41 -13.01 21.05
N ALA A 2 -32.20 -13.54 19.85
CA ALA A 2 -30.91 -13.46 19.18
C ALA A 2 -30.77 -12.04 18.61
N ILE A 3 -29.79 -11.28 19.10
CA ILE A 3 -29.42 -10.03 18.46
C ILE A 3 -28.51 -10.39 17.28
N GLU A 4 -29.02 -10.28 16.05
CA GLU A 4 -28.18 -10.38 14.87
C GLU A 4 -27.23 -9.17 14.87
N GLN A 5 -25.99 -9.38 15.28
CA GLN A 5 -24.95 -8.37 15.18
C GLN A 5 -24.67 -8.17 13.68
N LYS A 6 -25.22 -7.11 13.11
CA LYS A 6 -24.86 -6.62 11.78
C LYS A 6 -23.35 -6.40 11.81
N LYS A 7 -22.59 -7.25 11.11
CA LYS A 7 -21.16 -6.97 10.86
C LYS A 7 -21.11 -5.61 10.18
N PRO A 8 -20.26 -4.67 10.63
CA PRO A 8 -20.08 -3.43 9.89
C PRO A 8 -19.69 -3.81 8.45
N ASP A 9 -20.36 -3.17 7.51
CA ASP A 9 -20.15 -3.45 6.10
C ASP A 9 -18.71 -3.00 5.78
N PRO A 10 -17.85 -3.85 5.21
CA PRO A 10 -16.44 -3.49 4.99
C PRO A 10 -16.29 -2.31 4.02
N GLU A 11 -17.33 -1.96 3.28
CA GLU A 11 -17.39 -0.77 2.42
C GLU A 11 -17.72 0.52 3.20
N ASP A 12 -18.28 0.42 4.41
CA ASP A 12 -18.62 1.56 5.30
C ASP A 12 -17.44 1.98 6.19
N ASP A 13 -16.48 1.06 6.43
CA ASP A 13 -15.23 1.30 7.18
C ASP A 13 -14.08 1.84 6.29
N MET A 14 -14.33 2.10 5.00
CA MET A 14 -13.35 2.72 4.09
C MET A 14 -13.67 4.20 3.92
N ASP A 15 -13.37 4.99 4.95
CA ASP A 15 -13.32 6.46 4.83
C ASP A 15 -12.38 6.86 3.68
N GLU A 16 -12.70 7.96 2.98
CA GLU A 16 -11.79 8.54 1.99
C GLU A 16 -10.45 8.87 2.67
N PRO A 17 -9.31 8.47 2.11
CA PRO A 17 -8.02 8.67 2.76
C PRO A 17 -7.75 10.15 2.98
N THR A 18 -7.24 10.50 4.15
CA THR A 18 -6.88 11.88 4.47
C THR A 18 -5.68 12.35 3.64
N GLU A 19 -5.50 13.67 3.49
CA GLU A 19 -4.35 14.23 2.74
C GLU A 19 -2.99 13.74 3.28
N GLU A 20 -2.90 13.54 4.60
CA GLU A 20 -1.72 12.97 5.27
C GLU A 20 -1.48 11.50 4.88
N GLU A 21 -2.52 10.66 4.87
CA GLU A 21 -2.42 9.25 4.45
C GLU A 21 -2.07 9.11 2.97
N ILE A 22 -2.59 10.01 2.12
CA ILE A 22 -2.25 10.07 0.69
C ILE A 22 -0.77 10.42 0.51
N GLU A 23 -0.24 11.37 1.28
CA GLU A 23 1.18 11.73 1.23
C GLU A 23 2.08 10.58 1.68
N GLU A 24 1.71 9.88 2.76
CA GLU A 24 2.44 8.71 3.26
C GLU A 24 2.45 7.57 2.23
N GLN A 25 1.31 7.26 1.60
CA GLN A 25 1.25 6.26 0.53
C GLN A 25 2.16 6.63 -0.64
N LYS A 26 2.11 7.89 -1.10
CA LYS A 26 2.97 8.35 -2.21
C LYS A 26 4.45 8.28 -1.87
N HIS A 27 4.84 8.55 -0.63
CA HIS A 27 6.23 8.41 -0.18
C HIS A 27 6.63 6.94 -0.12
N SER A 28 5.77 6.08 0.44
CA SER A 28 5.97 4.64 0.55
C SER A 28 6.09 3.96 -0.83
N GLU A 29 5.21 4.32 -1.78
CA GLU A 29 5.25 3.83 -3.16
C GLU A 29 6.52 4.28 -3.89
N GLN A 30 6.96 5.53 -3.70
CA GLN A 30 8.21 6.02 -4.27
C GLN A 30 9.40 5.23 -3.73
N THR A 31 9.49 5.01 -2.42
CA THR A 31 10.57 4.22 -1.83
C THR A 31 10.52 2.76 -2.26
N TRP A 32 9.33 2.15 -2.35
CA TRP A 32 9.15 0.78 -2.82
C TRP A 32 9.59 0.61 -4.28
N LYS A 33 9.24 1.55 -5.17
CA LYS A 33 9.66 1.50 -6.58
C LYS A 33 11.14 1.79 -6.78
N HIS A 34 11.76 2.52 -5.85
CA HIS A 34 13.18 2.82 -5.89
C HIS A 34 14.07 1.67 -5.40
N ASP A 35 13.62 0.84 -4.45
CA ASP A 35 14.39 -0.31 -3.97
C ASP A 35 14.48 -1.45 -5.01
N ASP A 36 13.37 -1.77 -5.69
CA ASP A 36 13.34 -2.84 -6.72
C ASP A 36 14.14 -2.51 -7.99
N SER A 37 14.35 -1.22 -8.27
CA SER A 37 14.97 -0.78 -9.53
C SER A 37 16.51 -0.72 -9.48
N ARG A 38 17.11 -0.75 -8.29
CA ARG A 38 18.56 -0.49 -8.14
C ARG A 38 19.42 -1.76 -8.13
N GLU A 39 18.87 -2.92 -7.79
CA GLU A 39 19.63 -4.18 -7.67
C GLU A 39 19.41 -5.18 -8.81
N LEU A 40 18.50 -4.92 -9.76
CA LEU A 40 18.30 -5.76 -10.95
C LEU A 40 19.09 -5.28 -12.19
N SER A 41 19.85 -4.18 -12.08
CA SER A 41 20.54 -3.55 -13.23
C SER A 41 21.98 -4.01 -13.47
N GLU A 42 22.45 -5.07 -12.80
CA GLU A 42 23.76 -5.67 -13.12
C GLU A 42 23.59 -7.11 -13.58
N PRO A 43 23.41 -7.38 -14.90
CA PRO A 43 23.61 -8.71 -15.42
C PRO A 43 25.11 -9.00 -15.37
N ASP A 44 25.50 -9.82 -14.41
CA ASP A 44 26.79 -10.50 -14.24
C ASP A 44 27.79 -10.29 -15.39
N ARG A 45 28.81 -9.49 -15.08
CA ARG A 45 30.10 -9.30 -15.75
C ARG A 45 30.41 -10.34 -16.84
N LYS A 46 30.39 -9.94 -18.11
CA LYS A 46 30.82 -10.77 -19.24
C LYS A 46 32.32 -10.55 -19.51
N PHE A 47 33.10 -11.63 -19.29
CA PHE A 47 34.43 -12.01 -19.82
C PHE A 47 35.54 -10.94 -19.92
#